data_AF-A0A7C7DRQ5-F1
#
_entry.id   AF-A0A7C7DRQ5-F1
#
_cell.length_a   1.000
_cell.length_b   1.000
_cell.length_c   1.000
_cell.angle_alpha   90.00
_cell.angle_beta   90.00
_cell.angle_gamma   90.00
#
_symmetry.space_group_name_H-M   'P 1'
#
loop_
_entity.id
_entity.type
_entity.pdbx_description
1 polymer ?
#
loop_
_entity_poly.entity_id
_entity_poly.type
_entity_poly.pdbx_seq_one_letter_code
_entity_poly.pdbx_strand_id
1 'polypeptide(L)'
;MTQPIWPDALQPTDPAHVNILLTQFWRTLARLPDLVQRQEHLLAADVTAALRRTVLELMLALNGIAFPTGTSHLNTYLSAEQRAAIEKTLLTASVSNESWVGQAVALVVIYRWYAPQLTARYALTYPQAAEDTALAQLRCLPDWPLAITTD
;
A
#
# COMPACT_ATOMS: atom_id res chain seq x y z
N MET A 1 -29.13 -17.20 -11.39
CA MET A 1 -27.99 -16.36 -10.95
C MET A 1 -26.74 -17.23 -11.05
N THR A 2 -25.94 -17.03 -12.09
CA THR A 2 -24.69 -17.76 -12.31
C THR A 2 -23.66 -17.25 -11.31
N GLN A 3 -23.12 -18.12 -10.45
CA GLN A 3 -22.01 -17.74 -9.59
C GLN A 3 -20.82 -17.29 -10.46
N PRO A 4 -20.15 -16.18 -10.14
CA PRO A 4 -18.95 -15.78 -10.86
C PRO A 4 -17.91 -16.90 -10.74
N ILE A 5 -17.45 -17.41 -11.89
CA ILE A 5 -16.35 -18.36 -11.94
C ILE A 5 -15.07 -17.53 -11.75
N TRP A 6 -14.46 -17.63 -10.57
CA TRP A 6 -13.17 -16.99 -10.29
C TRP A 6 -12.06 -17.72 -11.04
N PRO A 7 -11.08 -17.00 -11.62
CA PRO A 7 -10.01 -17.63 -12.39
C PRO A 7 -9.00 -18.38 -11.51
N ASP A 8 -8.88 -18.01 -10.22
CA ASP A 8 -8.01 -18.67 -9.26
C ASP A 8 -8.80 -19.32 -8.11
N ALA A 9 -8.19 -20.30 -7.44
CA ALA A 9 -8.73 -20.89 -6.21
C ALA A 9 -8.56 -19.92 -5.03
N LEU A 10 -9.63 -19.21 -4.69
CA LEU A 10 -9.61 -18.19 -3.64
C LEU A 10 -9.47 -18.81 -2.25
N GLN A 11 -8.58 -18.24 -1.45
CA GLN A 11 -8.41 -18.58 -0.04
C GLN A 11 -8.93 -17.43 0.83
N PRO A 12 -9.49 -17.73 2.02
CA PRO A 12 -9.86 -16.68 2.97
C PRO A 12 -8.61 -15.95 3.47
N THR A 13 -8.76 -14.66 3.74
CA THR A 13 -7.71 -13.85 4.36
C THR A 13 -7.38 -14.33 5.78
N ASP A 14 -6.09 -14.50 6.08
CA ASP A 14 -5.59 -14.70 7.44
C ASP A 14 -5.42 -13.35 8.18
N PRO A 15 -6.12 -13.12 9.31
CA PRO A 15 -5.95 -11.91 10.13
C PRO A 15 -4.52 -11.65 10.60
N ALA A 16 -3.74 -12.69 10.88
CA ALA A 16 -2.35 -12.54 11.32
C ALA A 16 -1.49 -11.95 10.20
N HIS A 17 -1.71 -12.41 8.96
CA HIS A 17 -1.07 -11.83 7.77
C HIS A 17 -1.44 -10.36 7.56
N VAL A 18 -2.72 -10.00 7.74
CA VAL A 18 -3.16 -8.59 7.65
C VAL A 18 -2.42 -7.72 8.67
N ASN A 19 -2.27 -8.19 9.91
CA ASN A 19 -1.53 -7.46 10.94
C ASN A 19 -0.04 -7.23 10.56
N ILE A 20 0.59 -8.24 9.94
CA ILE A 20 1.95 -8.14 9.41
C ILE A 20 2.01 -7.07 8.30
N LEU A 21 1.11 -7.14 7.32
CA LEU A 21 1.05 -6.18 6.20
C LEU A 21 0.85 -4.74 6.68
N LEU A 22 -0.06 -4.52 7.64
CA LEU A 22 -0.32 -3.21 8.23
C LEU A 22 0.95 -2.58 8.81
N THR A 23 1.77 -3.37 9.51
CA THR A 23 3.04 -2.92 10.08
C THR A 23 4.14 -2.80 9.02
N GLN A 24 4.19 -3.74 8.08
CA GLN A 24 5.20 -3.83 7.03
C GLN A 24 5.15 -2.64 6.06
N PHE A 25 3.95 -2.10 5.78
CA PHE A 25 3.78 -0.90 4.98
C PHE A 25 4.67 0.24 5.51
N TRP A 26 4.53 0.60 6.79
CA TRP A 26 5.30 1.68 7.41
C TRP A 26 6.80 1.39 7.48
N ARG A 27 7.18 0.15 7.80
CA ARG A 27 8.59 -0.27 7.81
C ARG A 27 9.24 -0.19 6.44
N THR A 28 8.48 -0.46 5.38
CA THR A 28 8.97 -0.37 3.99
C THR A 28 9.09 1.08 3.57
N LEU A 29 8.09 1.92 3.91
CA LEU A 29 8.08 3.34 3.60
C LEU A 29 9.22 4.10 4.28
N ALA A 30 9.55 3.73 5.51
CA ALA A 30 10.68 4.24 6.29
C ALA A 30 12.05 4.15 5.58
N ARG A 31 12.18 3.30 4.55
CA ARG A 31 13.42 3.18 3.75
C ARG A 31 13.56 4.30 2.72
N LEU A 32 12.47 4.95 2.33
CA LEU A 32 12.46 5.90 1.22
C LEU A 32 13.35 7.12 1.44
N PRO A 33 13.42 7.74 2.64
CA PRO A 33 14.21 8.95 2.85
C PRO A 33 15.69 8.82 2.47
N ASP A 34 16.34 7.74 2.93
CA ASP A 34 17.75 7.45 2.64
C ASP A 34 17.98 7.28 1.12
N LEU A 35 17.10 6.53 0.45
CA LEU A 35 17.21 6.27 -0.99
C LEU A 35 17.05 7.55 -1.82
N VAL A 36 16.11 8.42 -1.44
CA VAL A 36 15.88 9.71 -2.12
C VAL A 36 17.07 10.66 -1.92
N GLN A 37 17.64 10.71 -0.72
CA GLN A 37 18.85 11.52 -0.45
C GLN A 37 20.06 11.05 -1.25
N ARG A 38 20.19 9.73 -1.43
CA ARG A 38 21.28 9.11 -2.21
C ARG A 38 21.00 9.04 -3.71
N GLN A 39 19.85 9.52 -4.18
CA GLN A 39 19.40 9.44 -5.57
C GLN A 39 19.34 8.01 -6.13
N GLU A 40 19.05 7.04 -5.26
CA GLU A 40 18.96 5.62 -5.59
C GLU A 40 17.60 5.30 -6.22
N HIS A 41 17.35 5.83 -7.42
CA HIS A 41 16.02 5.79 -8.06
C HIS A 41 15.48 4.39 -8.33
N LEU A 42 16.35 3.43 -8.67
CA LEU A 42 15.93 2.04 -8.91
C LEU A 42 15.47 1.39 -7.60
N LEU A 43 16.20 1.61 -6.50
CA LEU A 43 15.79 1.12 -5.18
C LEU A 43 14.53 1.84 -4.67
N ALA A 44 14.36 3.13 -4.99
CA ALA A 44 13.14 3.86 -4.70
C ALA A 44 11.94 3.26 -5.46
N ALA A 45 12.13 2.89 -6.73
CA ALA A 45 11.11 2.20 -7.53
C ALA A 45 10.75 0.82 -6.94
N ASP A 46 11.73 0.05 -6.46
CA ASP A 46 11.48 -1.23 -5.78
C ASP A 46 10.71 -1.04 -4.47
N VAL A 47 11.06 -0.01 -3.68
CA VAL A 47 10.34 0.33 -2.45
C VAL A 47 8.90 0.72 -2.74
N THR A 48 8.64 1.58 -3.72
CA THR A 48 7.26 1.98 -4.06
C THR A 48 6.46 0.83 -4.66
N ALA A 49 7.10 -0.07 -5.42
CA ALA A 49 6.47 -1.30 -5.88
C ALA A 49 6.09 -2.24 -4.71
N ALA A 50 6.96 -2.40 -3.71
CA ALA A 50 6.67 -3.19 -2.52
C ALA A 50 5.54 -2.60 -1.66
N LEU A 51 5.49 -1.27 -1.54
CA LEU A 51 4.38 -0.57 -0.88
C LEU A 51 3.06 -0.79 -1.62
N ARG A 52 3.06 -0.63 -2.96
CA ARG A 52 1.89 -0.88 -3.81
C ARG A 52 1.40 -2.32 -3.69
N ARG A 53 2.34 -3.27 -3.67
CA ARG A 53 2.04 -4.69 -3.45
C ARG A 53 1.34 -4.90 -2.10
N THR A 54 1.86 -4.30 -1.04
CA THR A 54 1.25 -4.38 0.30
C THR A 54 -0.18 -3.82 0.29
N VAL A 55 -0.40 -2.64 -0.31
CA VAL A 55 -1.72 -2.02 -0.43
C VAL A 55 -2.70 -2.89 -1.22
N LEU A 56 -2.26 -3.52 -2.31
CA LEU A 56 -3.09 -4.45 -3.07
C LEU A 56 -3.54 -5.64 -2.21
N GLU A 57 -2.63 -6.23 -1.43
CA GLU A 57 -3.00 -7.32 -0.51
C GLU A 57 -4.00 -6.86 0.56
N LEU A 58 -3.85 -5.64 1.09
CA LEU A 58 -4.80 -5.04 2.03
C LEU A 58 -6.18 -4.79 1.38
N MET A 59 -6.24 -4.35 0.12
CA MET A 59 -7.50 -4.20 -0.63
C MET A 59 -8.22 -5.54 -0.79
N LEU A 60 -7.51 -6.60 -1.19
CA LEU A 60 -8.09 -7.94 -1.32
C LEU A 60 -8.51 -8.52 0.03
N ALA A 61 -7.73 -8.25 1.08
CA ALA A 61 -8.08 -8.61 2.44
C ALA A 61 -9.41 -7.98 2.86
N LEU A 62 -9.67 -6.72 2.51
CA LEU A 62 -10.97 -6.10 2.82
C LEU A 62 -12.13 -6.81 2.09
N ASN A 63 -11.87 -7.31 0.87
CA ASN A 63 -12.80 -8.15 0.11
C ASN A 63 -12.93 -9.59 0.68
N GLY A 64 -12.16 -9.95 1.72
CA GLY A 64 -12.15 -11.25 2.39
C GLY A 64 -11.32 -12.33 1.68
N ILE A 65 -10.51 -11.94 0.70
CA ILE A 65 -9.73 -12.84 -0.15
C ILE A 65 -8.24 -12.64 0.14
N ALA A 66 -7.51 -13.73 0.39
CA ALA A 66 -6.05 -13.70 0.41
C ALA A 66 -5.53 -13.50 -1.02
N PHE A 67 -4.41 -12.79 -1.18
CA PHE A 67 -3.83 -12.57 -2.51
C PHE A 67 -3.55 -13.92 -3.21
N PRO A 68 -4.16 -14.20 -4.38
CA PRO A 68 -4.00 -15.51 -5.00
C PRO A 68 -2.57 -15.70 -5.52
N THR A 69 -1.93 -16.78 -5.09
CA THR A 69 -0.55 -17.11 -5.47
C THR A 69 -0.45 -17.37 -6.97
N GLY A 70 0.41 -16.62 -7.67
CA GLY A 70 0.64 -16.81 -9.10
C GLY A 70 -0.46 -16.30 -10.02
N THR A 71 -1.40 -15.48 -9.52
CA THR A 71 -2.49 -14.95 -10.35
C THR A 71 -1.97 -14.17 -11.56
N SER A 72 -2.57 -14.45 -12.72
CA SER A 72 -2.45 -13.65 -13.94
C SER A 72 -3.63 -12.69 -14.15
N HIS A 73 -4.59 -12.63 -13.21
CA HIS A 73 -5.88 -11.96 -13.36
C HIS A 73 -6.23 -11.01 -12.21
N LEU A 74 -5.23 -10.32 -11.63
CA LEU A 74 -5.41 -9.43 -10.46
C LEU A 74 -6.60 -8.47 -10.58
N ASN A 75 -6.78 -7.84 -11.74
CA ASN A 75 -7.83 -6.83 -11.96
C ASN A 75 -9.25 -7.36 -11.75
N THR A 76 -9.47 -8.68 -11.88
CA THR A 76 -10.76 -9.32 -11.66
C THR A 76 -11.18 -9.29 -10.18
N TYR A 77 -10.24 -9.13 -9.26
CA TYR A 77 -10.49 -9.15 -7.81
C TYR A 77 -10.64 -7.76 -7.20
N LEU A 78 -10.49 -6.70 -8.00
CA LEU A 78 -10.59 -5.31 -7.57
C LEU A 78 -11.88 -4.69 -8.10
N SER A 79 -12.54 -3.89 -7.27
CA SER A 79 -13.59 -2.99 -7.76
C SER A 79 -13.00 -1.93 -8.70
N ALA A 80 -13.86 -1.29 -9.51
CA ALA A 80 -13.42 -0.20 -10.39
C ALA A 80 -12.75 0.94 -9.60
N GLU A 81 -13.24 1.24 -8.40
CA GLU A 81 -12.69 2.27 -7.51
C GLU A 81 -11.33 1.85 -6.93
N GLN A 82 -11.21 0.61 -6.43
CA GLN A 82 -9.95 0.04 -5.94
C GLN A 82 -8.86 0.10 -7.02
N ARG A 83 -9.22 -0.32 -8.24
CA ARG A 83 -8.34 -0.30 -9.40
C ARG A 83 -7.93 1.12 -9.77
N ALA A 84 -8.88 2.05 -9.88
CA ALA A 84 -8.57 3.44 -10.20
C ALA A 84 -7.67 4.11 -9.15
N ALA A 85 -7.86 3.79 -7.86
CA ALA A 85 -7.02 4.31 -6.79
C ALA A 85 -5.58 3.82 -6.91
N ILE A 86 -5.36 2.52 -7.12
CA ILE A 86 -4.00 1.97 -7.20
C ILE A 86 -3.29 2.35 -8.51
N GLU A 87 -4.01 2.43 -9.63
CA GLU A 87 -3.44 2.82 -10.93
C GLU A 87 -2.91 4.26 -10.92
N LYS A 88 -3.53 5.18 -10.16
CA LYS A 88 -3.01 6.54 -9.96
C LYS A 88 -1.62 6.57 -9.32
N THR A 89 -1.23 5.52 -8.57
CA THR A 89 0.10 5.41 -7.95
C THR A 89 1.19 4.91 -8.92
N LEU A 90 0.83 4.53 -10.15
CA LEU A 90 1.79 4.07 -11.17
C LEU A 90 2.41 5.24 -11.95
N LEU A 91 1.74 6.39 -11.96
CA LEU A 91 2.11 7.51 -12.81
C LEU A 91 3.34 8.22 -12.23
N THR A 92 4.39 8.28 -13.04
CA THR A 92 5.62 9.03 -12.77
C THR A 92 5.87 9.95 -13.95
N ALA A 93 5.81 11.27 -13.78
CA ALA A 93 6.06 12.21 -14.87
C ALA A 93 7.53 12.19 -15.32
N SER A 94 8.45 11.94 -14.39
CA SER A 94 9.88 11.79 -14.63
C SER A 94 10.55 11.03 -13.47
N VAL A 95 11.72 10.43 -13.72
CA VAL A 95 12.50 9.83 -12.63
C VAL A 95 13.12 10.97 -11.81
N SER A 96 12.49 11.29 -10.68
CA SER A 96 12.89 12.39 -9.79
C SER A 96 12.52 12.11 -8.34
N ASN A 97 13.21 12.78 -7.42
CA ASN A 97 12.92 12.71 -5.98
C ASN A 97 11.46 13.08 -5.67
N GLU A 98 10.98 14.17 -6.26
CA GLU A 98 9.59 14.64 -6.14
C GLU A 98 8.59 13.54 -6.56
N SER A 99 8.85 12.86 -7.68
CA SER A 99 7.96 11.79 -8.16
C SER A 99 7.89 10.60 -7.21
N TRP A 100 9.00 10.25 -6.56
CA TRP A 100 9.02 9.17 -5.55
C TRP A 100 8.26 9.55 -4.28
N VAL A 101 8.42 10.80 -3.83
CA VAL A 101 7.64 11.34 -2.71
C VAL A 101 6.16 11.36 -3.05
N GLY A 102 5.77 11.87 -4.22
CA GLY A 102 4.38 11.91 -4.67
C GLY A 102 3.71 10.54 -4.72
N GLN A 103 4.41 9.51 -5.26
CA GLN A 103 3.91 8.14 -5.26
C GLN A 103 3.73 7.57 -3.84
N ALA A 104 4.71 7.80 -2.96
CA ALA A 104 4.65 7.33 -1.59
C ALA A 104 3.50 7.99 -0.81
N VAL A 105 3.29 9.30 -0.99
CA VAL A 105 2.16 10.04 -0.41
C VAL A 105 0.83 9.46 -0.89
N ALA A 106 0.67 9.23 -2.20
CA ALA A 106 -0.54 8.62 -2.76
C ALA A 106 -0.81 7.23 -2.15
N LEU A 107 0.23 6.42 -1.95
CA LEU A 107 0.11 5.12 -1.30
C LEU A 107 -0.26 5.23 0.20
N VAL A 108 0.25 6.24 0.92
CA VAL A 108 -0.14 6.52 2.31
C VAL A 108 -1.61 6.92 2.42
N VAL A 109 -2.11 7.76 1.51
CA VAL A 109 -3.53 8.13 1.46
C VAL A 109 -4.40 6.88 1.33
N ILE A 110 -4.07 6.01 0.37
CA ILE A 110 -4.80 4.76 0.16
C ILE A 110 -4.69 3.86 1.40
N TYR A 111 -3.50 3.66 1.95
CA TYR A 111 -3.31 2.86 3.16
C TYR A 111 -4.18 3.36 4.33
N ARG A 112 -4.18 4.67 4.60
CA ARG A 112 -4.94 5.29 5.70
C ARG A 112 -6.45 5.14 5.52
N TRP A 113 -6.93 5.01 4.29
CA TRP A 113 -8.32 4.67 4.02
C TRP A 113 -8.66 3.22 4.40
N TYR A 114 -7.82 2.26 4.02
CA TYR A 114 -8.09 0.82 4.23
C TYR A 114 -7.78 0.32 5.64
N ALA A 115 -6.74 0.84 6.29
CA ALA A 115 -6.25 0.30 7.56
C ALA A 115 -7.28 0.37 8.72
N PRO A 116 -8.05 1.45 8.92
CA PRO A 116 -9.12 1.48 9.93
C PRO A 116 -10.23 0.45 9.66
N GLN A 117 -10.58 0.23 8.39
CA GLN A 117 -11.61 -0.75 8.01
C GLN A 117 -11.14 -2.18 8.27
N LEU A 118 -9.88 -2.47 7.98
CA LEU A 118 -9.27 -3.78 8.22
C LEU A 118 -9.10 -4.07 9.70
N THR A 119 -8.64 -3.09 10.49
CA THR A 119 -8.50 -3.25 11.94
C THR A 119 -9.86 -3.49 12.61
N ALA A 120 -10.91 -2.80 12.16
CA ALA A 120 -12.28 -3.08 12.60
C ALA A 120 -12.77 -4.48 12.17
N ARG A 121 -12.61 -4.83 10.89
CA ARG A 121 -13.08 -6.11 10.32
C ARG A 121 -12.44 -7.33 10.99
N TYR A 122 -11.16 -7.24 11.31
CA TYR A 122 -10.36 -8.35 11.83
C TYR A 122 -10.04 -8.24 13.32
N ALA A 123 -10.64 -7.26 14.03
CA ALA A 123 -10.36 -6.97 15.44
C ALA A 123 -8.86 -6.82 15.76
N LEU A 124 -8.12 -6.14 14.87
CA LEU A 124 -6.69 -5.90 15.00
C LEU A 124 -6.41 -4.55 15.65
N THR A 125 -5.25 -4.44 16.30
CA THR A 125 -4.75 -3.16 16.79
C THR A 125 -4.07 -2.40 15.64
N TYR A 126 -4.41 -1.12 15.48
CA TYR A 126 -3.75 -0.27 14.49
C TYR A 126 -2.25 -0.08 14.83
N PRO A 127 -1.32 -0.19 13.86
CA PRO A 127 0.12 -0.20 14.12
C PRO A 127 0.70 1.21 14.34
N GLN A 128 0.16 1.97 15.31
CA GLN A 128 0.50 3.38 15.55
C GLN A 128 2.01 3.61 15.71
N ALA A 129 2.70 2.77 16.48
CA ALA A 129 4.13 2.92 16.71
C ALA A 129 4.98 2.80 15.43
N ALA A 130 4.55 1.96 14.48
CA ALA A 130 5.24 1.82 13.20
C ALA A 130 5.02 3.05 12.31
N GLU A 131 3.79 3.58 12.30
CA GLU A 131 3.46 4.83 11.61
C GLU A 131 4.28 6.01 12.16
N ASP A 132 4.25 6.21 13.48
CA ASP A 132 4.95 7.33 14.12
C ASP A 132 6.44 7.32 13.81
N THR A 133 7.05 6.12 13.86
CA THR A 133 8.47 5.93 13.54
C THR A 133 8.78 6.27 12.09
N ALA A 134 7.96 5.79 11.15
CA ALA A 134 8.15 6.07 9.73
C ALA A 134 7.95 7.56 9.41
N LEU A 135 6.90 8.19 9.95
CA LEU A 135 6.62 9.61 9.76
C LEU A 135 7.74 10.50 10.33
N ALA A 136 8.34 10.13 11.46
CA ALA A 136 9.47 10.85 12.01
C ALA A 136 10.67 10.87 11.03
N GLN A 137 10.93 9.75 10.33
CA GLN A 137 11.99 9.67 9.33
C GLN A 137 11.66 10.43 8.05
N LEU A 138 10.41 10.38 7.60
CA LEU A 138 9.97 11.02 6.34
C LEU A 138 10.04 12.55 6.40
N ARG A 139 9.99 13.14 7.61
CA ARG A 139 10.13 14.60 7.82
C ARG A 139 11.44 15.20 7.31
N CYS A 140 12.48 14.39 7.06
CA CYS A 140 13.73 14.89 6.49
C CYS A 140 13.69 15.09 4.97
N LEU A 141 12.60 14.69 4.31
CA LEU A 141 12.42 14.88 2.87
C LEU A 141 11.85 16.28 2.57
N PRO A 142 12.45 17.04 1.65
CA PRO A 142 12.06 18.43 1.38
C PRO A 142 10.63 18.59 0.87
N ASP A 143 10.11 17.59 0.14
CA ASP A 143 8.77 17.63 -0.47
C ASP A 143 7.74 16.77 0.27
N TRP A 144 8.07 16.26 1.46
CA TRP A 144 7.11 15.47 2.23
C TRP A 144 6.03 16.38 2.83
N PRO A 145 4.73 16.09 2.62
CA PRO A 145 3.66 16.93 3.10
C PRO A 145 3.60 16.94 4.63
N LEU A 146 3.27 18.10 5.20
CA LEU A 146 3.11 18.29 6.66
C LEU A 146 1.93 17.48 7.22
N ALA A 147 0.89 17.26 6.40
CA ALA A 147 -0.26 16.43 6.72
C ALA A 147 -0.71 15.65 5.49
N ILE A 148 -1.13 14.40 5.69
CA ILE A 148 -1.73 13.56 4.66
C ILE A 148 -3.15 13.23 5.12
N THR A 149 -4.15 13.85 4.50
CA THR A 149 -5.56 13.61 4.81
C THR A 149 -6.17 12.64 3.81
N THR A 150 -7.29 12.03 4.19
CA THR A 150 -8.06 11.11 3.33
C THR A 150 -9.38 11.72 2.86
N ASP A 151 -9.58 13.02 3.09
CA ASP A 151 -10.80 13.79 2.76
C ASP A 151 -10.92 14.11 1.26
#